data_AF-A0A538QID7-F1
#
_entry.id   AF-A0A538QID7-F1
#
_cell.length_a   1.000
_cell.length_b   1.000
_cell.length_c   1.000
_cell.angle_alpha   90.00
_cell.angle_beta   90.00
_cell.angle_gamma   90.00
#
_symmetry.space_group_name_H-M   'P 1'
#
loop_
_entity.id
_entity.type
_entity.pdbx_description
1 polymer ?
#
loop_
_entity_poly.entity_id
_entity_poly.type
_entity_poly.pdbx_seq_one_letter_code
_entity_poly.pdbx_strand_id
1 'polypeptide(L)'
;MAETWLKCSACRKDIAFSSKYFQCSVSTCNRARTRLVFCSVPCWDSHVATLRHRDAWAEDKIAPTKAAWERELADLPPDNRLPAAPRSTPAEPARPAPSPPLIRPAAVAAATA
;
A
#
# COMPACT_ATOMS: atom_id res chain seq x y z
N MET A 1 7.74 -26.59 -2.91
CA MET A 1 7.27 -25.26 -3.31
C MET A 1 7.40 -24.37 -2.08
N ALA A 2 8.19 -23.30 -2.13
CA ALA A 2 8.35 -22.43 -0.96
C ALA A 2 7.06 -21.61 -0.79
N GLU A 3 6.38 -21.80 0.33
CA GLU A 3 5.18 -21.01 0.65
C GLU A 3 5.62 -19.58 0.98
N THR A 4 5.18 -18.63 0.15
CA THR A 4 5.49 -17.21 0.32
C THR A 4 4.55 -16.59 1.36
N TRP A 5 5.12 -15.90 2.34
CA TRP A 5 4.37 -15.13 3.32
C TRP A 5 4.03 -13.73 2.79
N LEU A 6 5.06 -12.94 2.49
CA LEU A 6 4.96 -11.55 2.04
C LEU A 6 6.06 -11.24 1.02
N LYS A 7 5.95 -10.09 0.36
CA LYS A 7 6.96 -9.58 -0.56
C LYS A 7 7.72 -8.43 0.08
N CYS A 8 9.01 -8.35 -0.20
CA CYS A 8 9.81 -7.22 0.22
C CYS A 8 9.29 -5.92 -0.41
N SER A 9 9.12 -4.86 0.40
CA SER A 9 8.63 -3.57 -0.08
C SER A 9 9.62 -2.83 -0.99
N ALA A 10 10.93 -3.15 -0.92
CA ALA A 10 11.97 -2.52 -1.75
C ALA A 10 12.22 -3.28 -3.06
N CYS A 11 12.53 -4.58 -2.98
CA CYS A 11 12.93 -5.38 -4.15
C CYS A 11 11.82 -6.30 -4.69
N ARG A 12 10.65 -6.36 -4.02
CA ARG A 12 9.52 -7.24 -4.37
C ARG A 12 9.82 -8.75 -4.36
N LYS A 13 10.96 -9.15 -3.79
CA LYS A 13 11.33 -10.56 -3.61
C LYS A 13 10.42 -11.24 -2.60
N ASP A 14 10.07 -12.48 -2.87
CA ASP A 14 9.24 -13.31 -2.00
C ASP A 14 10.00 -13.68 -0.70
N ILE A 15 9.34 -13.48 0.43
CA ILE A 15 9.81 -13.84 1.76
C ILE A 15 9.04 -15.08 2.19
N ALA A 16 9.74 -16.20 2.40
CA ALA A 16 9.12 -17.44 2.83
C ALA A 16 8.75 -17.38 4.33
N PHE A 17 7.77 -18.21 4.73
CA PHE A 17 7.48 -18.42 6.14
C PHE A 17 8.73 -18.89 6.91
N SER A 18 8.83 -18.55 8.20
CA SER A 18 9.99 -18.84 9.05
C SER A 18 11.34 -18.31 8.58
N SER A 19 11.38 -17.43 7.57
CA SER A 19 12.61 -16.75 7.14
C SER A 19 12.87 -15.48 7.94
N LYS A 20 14.14 -15.08 8.03
CA LYS A 20 14.52 -13.79 8.59
C LYS A 20 14.06 -12.66 7.68
N TYR A 21 13.50 -11.62 8.29
CA TYR A 21 13.11 -10.39 7.63
C TYR A 21 13.38 -9.22 8.57
N PHE A 22 13.47 -8.03 7.99
CA PHE A 22 13.72 -6.80 8.72
C PHE A 22 12.47 -5.91 8.69
N GLN A 23 12.18 -5.28 9.81
CA GLN A 23 11.20 -4.20 9.92
C GLN A 23 11.90 -2.91 10.32
N CYS A 24 11.28 -1.76 10.01
CA CYS A 24 11.77 -0.49 10.53
C CYS A 24 11.34 -0.37 12.00
N SER A 25 12.17 0.22 12.87
CA SER A 25 11.78 0.48 14.26
C SER A 25 10.65 1.50 14.42
N VAL A 26 10.40 2.30 13.38
CA VAL A 26 9.36 3.33 13.39
C VAL A 26 7.98 2.69 13.28
N SER A 27 7.15 2.88 14.31
CA SER A 27 5.82 2.25 14.43
C SER A 27 4.84 2.62 13.30
N THR A 28 4.99 3.80 12.68
CA THR A 28 4.15 4.22 11.54
C THR A 28 4.43 3.39 10.28
N CYS A 29 5.65 2.89 10.10
CA CYS A 29 6.03 1.98 9.02
C CYS A 29 5.50 0.55 9.23
N ASN A 30 5.18 0.19 10.47
CA ASN A 30 4.72 -1.15 10.85
C ASN A 30 3.20 -1.26 11.05
N ARG A 31 2.44 -0.18 10.79
CA ARG A 31 0.97 -0.22 10.84
C ARG A 31 0.44 -1.24 9.83
N ALA A 32 -0.65 -1.92 10.18
CA ALA A 32 -1.19 -3.02 9.39
C ALA A 32 -1.52 -2.68 7.92
N ARG A 33 -1.94 -1.45 7.61
CA ARG A 33 -2.16 -1.00 6.21
C ARG A 33 -0.88 -0.72 5.42
N THR A 34 0.20 -0.37 6.10
CA THR A 34 1.47 0.06 5.51
C THR A 34 2.62 -0.86 5.89
N ARG A 35 2.36 -2.07 6.43
CA ARG A 35 3.34 -2.98 7.04
C ARG A 35 4.50 -3.26 6.08
N LEU A 36 5.58 -2.50 6.22
CA LEU A 36 6.76 -2.61 5.37
C LEU A 36 7.63 -3.74 5.89
N VAL A 37 7.98 -4.67 5.00
CA VAL A 37 8.89 -5.79 5.31
C VAL A 37 10.03 -5.80 4.33
N PHE A 38 11.24 -6.07 4.84
CA PHE A 38 12.46 -6.05 4.05
C PHE A 38 13.17 -7.40 4.14
N CYS A 39 13.65 -7.91 3.01
CA CYS A 39 14.38 -9.18 2.99
C CYS A 39 15.83 -9.04 3.49
N SER A 40 16.36 -7.81 3.59
CA SER A 40 17.75 -7.55 3.95
C SER A 40 17.93 -6.10 4.45
N VAL A 41 19.01 -5.85 5.20
CA VAL A 41 19.42 -4.50 5.65
C VAL A 41 19.57 -3.50 4.49
N PRO A 42 20.19 -3.80 3.33
CA PRO A 42 20.28 -2.82 2.24
C PRO A 42 18.90 -2.46 1.64
N CYS A 43 17.96 -3.41 1.63
CA CYS A 43 16.58 -3.11 1.23
C CYS A 43 15.88 -2.18 2.24
N TRP A 44 16.19 -2.30 3.53
CA TRP A 44 15.71 -1.38 4.56
C TRP A 44 16.37 0.00 4.44
N ASP A 45 17.68 0.06 4.20
CA ASP A 45 18.43 1.32 4.05
C ASP A 45 17.91 2.17 2.87
N SER A 46 17.58 1.52 1.75
CA SER A 46 16.94 2.18 0.59
C SER A 46 15.62 2.86 0.96
N HIS A 47 14.88 2.30 1.92
CA HIS A 47 13.67 2.91 2.45
C HIS A 47 13.99 4.12 3.34
N VAL A 48 15.00 4.03 4.22
CA VAL A 48 15.42 5.13 5.10
C VAL A 48 15.86 6.35 4.28
N ALA A 49 16.58 6.15 3.18
CA ALA A 49 16.98 7.22 2.27
C ALA A 49 15.77 7.98 1.70
N THR A 50 14.66 7.27 1.43
CA THR A 50 13.45 7.85 0.84
C THR A 50 12.59 8.59 1.86
N LEU A 51 12.43 8.05 3.07
CA LEU A 51 11.57 8.63 4.13
C LEU A 51 12.32 9.50 5.14
N ARG A 52 13.66 9.54 5.07
CA ARG A 52 14.56 10.40 5.86
C ARG A 52 14.37 10.27 7.38
N HIS A 53 14.13 9.04 7.87
CA HIS A 53 14.12 8.77 9.30
C HIS A 53 15.54 8.89 9.86
N ARG A 54 15.77 9.75 10.87
CA ARG A 54 17.10 9.97 11.46
C ARG A 54 17.52 8.92 12.50
N ASP A 55 16.55 8.39 13.26
CA ASP A 55 16.77 7.45 14.36
C ASP A 55 16.11 6.09 14.08
N ALA A 56 16.01 5.70 12.81
CA ALA A 56 15.50 4.39 12.43
C ALA A 56 16.61 3.34 12.47
N TRP A 57 16.28 2.14 12.91
CA TRP A 57 17.13 0.95 12.77
C TRP A 57 16.34 -0.22 12.19
N ALA A 58 17.08 -1.19 11.65
CA ALA A 58 16.51 -2.43 11.14
C ALA A 58 16.28 -3.40 12.32
N GLU A 59 15.04 -3.77 12.56
CA GLU A 59 14.68 -4.81 13.53
C GLU A 59 14.68 -6.18 12.87
N ASP A 60 15.57 -7.06 13.32
CA ASP A 60 15.61 -8.47 12.93
C ASP A 60 14.42 -9.24 13.51
N LYS A 61 13.59 -9.80 12.64
CA LYS A 61 12.43 -10.62 13.02
C LYS A 61 12.36 -11.89 12.17
N ILE A 62 11.66 -12.89 12.71
CA ILE A 62 11.44 -14.18 12.03
C ILE A 62 9.99 -14.23 11.57
N ALA A 63 9.79 -14.53 10.28
CA ALA A 63 8.46 -14.64 9.71
C ALA A 63 7.67 -15.72 10.48
N PRO A 64 6.37 -15.50 10.75
CA PRO A 64 5.55 -16.51 11.39
C PRO A 64 5.55 -17.81 10.58
N THR A 65 5.16 -18.91 11.20
CA THR A 65 4.77 -20.10 10.43
C THR A 65 3.41 -19.84 9.78
N LYS A 66 3.08 -20.59 8.72
CA LYS A 66 1.78 -20.49 8.05
C LYS A 66 0.60 -20.61 9.02
N ALA A 67 0.65 -21.60 9.91
CA ALA A 67 -0.38 -21.82 10.93
C ALA A 67 -0.47 -20.71 11.99
N ALA A 68 0.63 -20.00 12.27
CA ALA A 68 0.61 -18.82 13.16
C ALA A 68 0.04 -17.59 12.43
N TRP A 69 0.37 -17.42 11.15
CA TRP A 69 -0.13 -16.35 10.32
C TRP A 69 -1.64 -16.43 10.09
N GLU A 70 -2.15 -17.63 9.81
CA GLU A 70 -3.58 -17.87 9.64
C GLU A 70 -4.38 -17.53 10.91
N ARG A 71 -3.81 -17.79 12.09
CA ARG A 71 -4.42 -17.39 13.37
C ARG A 71 -4.42 -15.87 13.55
N GLU A 72 -3.30 -15.19 13.31
CA GLU A 72 -3.22 -13.72 13.37
C GLU A 72 -4.26 -13.05 12.43
N LEU A 73 -4.45 -13.61 11.22
CA LEU A 73 -5.48 -13.17 10.28
C LEU A 73 -6.92 -13.41 10.75
N ALA A 74 -7.15 -14.48 11.50
CA ALA A 74 -8.47 -14.78 12.07
C ALA A 74 -8.82 -13.83 13.22
N ASP A 75 -7.83 -13.46 14.05
CA ASP A 75 -7.98 -12.56 15.20
C ASP A 75 -8.03 -11.07 14.83
N LEU A 76 -7.61 -10.69 13.62
CA LEU A 76 -7.65 -9.29 13.17
C LEU A 76 -9.10 -8.79 12.97
N PRO A 77 -9.49 -7.65 13.59
CA PRO A 77 -10.81 -7.05 13.38
C PRO A 77 -11.00 -6.66 11.90
N PRO A 78 -12.25 -6.62 11.40
CA PRO A 78 -12.55 -6.52 9.97
C PRO A 78 -11.98 -5.27 9.28
N ASP A 79 -11.79 -4.16 10.00
CA ASP A 79 -11.20 -2.92 9.47
C ASP A 79 -9.70 -3.02 9.16
N ASN A 80 -9.04 -4.03 9.74
CA ASN A 80 -7.59 -4.22 9.69
C ASN A 80 -7.17 -5.52 8.99
N ARG A 81 -8.15 -6.30 8.50
CA ARG A 81 -7.90 -7.43 7.63
C ARG A 81 -7.35 -6.86 6.32
N LEU A 82 -6.15 -7.31 5.90
CA LEU A 82 -5.69 -6.99 4.54
C LEU A 82 -6.85 -7.32 3.58
N PRO A 83 -7.24 -6.41 2.68
CA PRO A 83 -8.32 -6.71 1.76
C PRO A 83 -7.94 -8.00 1.04
N ALA A 84 -8.82 -9.01 1.13
CA ALA A 84 -8.75 -10.16 0.24
C ALA A 84 -8.56 -9.57 -1.16
N ALA A 85 -7.56 -10.08 -1.89
CA ALA A 85 -7.19 -9.58 -3.21
C ALA A 85 -8.45 -9.15 -3.96
N PRO A 86 -8.53 -7.92 -4.49
CA PRO A 86 -9.77 -7.40 -5.02
C PRO A 86 -10.29 -8.44 -6.01
N ARG A 87 -11.42 -9.08 -5.65
CA ARG A 87 -12.15 -9.90 -6.60
C ARG A 87 -12.35 -8.96 -7.78
N SER A 88 -11.78 -9.30 -8.93
CA SER A 88 -11.92 -8.49 -10.14
C SER A 88 -13.41 -8.29 -10.37
N THR A 89 -13.93 -7.15 -9.93
CA THR A 89 -15.22 -6.69 -10.38
C THR A 89 -15.04 -6.47 -11.87
N PRO A 90 -15.81 -7.15 -12.74
CA PRO A 90 -15.81 -6.83 -14.15
C PRO A 90 -16.13 -5.33 -14.25
N ALA A 91 -15.28 -4.57 -14.96
CA ALA A 91 -15.46 -3.15 -15.16
C ALA A 91 -16.88 -2.90 -15.67
N GLU A 92 -17.70 -2.23 -14.86
CA GLU A 92 -18.99 -1.73 -15.28
C GLU A 92 -18.74 -0.72 -16.42
N PRO A 93 -19.38 -0.87 -17.59
CA PRO A 93 -19.11 -0.02 -18.73
C PRO A 93 -19.51 1.42 -18.39
N ALA A 94 -18.54 2.33 -18.53
CA ALA A 94 -18.68 3.74 -18.22
C ALA A 94 -19.92 4.33 -18.90
N ARG A 95 -20.81 4.95 -18.11
CA ARG A 95 -21.88 5.79 -18.65
C ARG A 95 -21.27 6.98 -19.41
N PRO A 96 -21.81 7.34 -20.59
CA PRO A 96 -21.31 8.49 -21.34
C PRO A 96 -21.59 9.79 -20.57
N ALA A 97 -20.59 10.69 -20.59
CA ALA A 97 -20.62 11.99 -19.92
C ALA A 97 -21.73 12.90 -20.48
N PRO A 98 -22.34 13.77 -19.66
CA PRO A 98 -23.31 14.76 -20.14
C PRO A 98 -22.61 15.90 -20.88
N SER A 99 -23.20 16.31 -22.01
CA SER A 99 -22.73 17.39 -22.88
C SER A 99 -22.72 18.77 -22.19
N PRO A 100 -21.77 19.66 -22.53
CA PRO A 100 -21.70 20.99 -21.93
C PRO A 100 -22.83 21.91 -22.44
N PRO A 101 -23.32 22.85 -21.60
CA PRO A 101 -24.36 23.80 -22.01
C PRO A 101 -23.78 24.89 -22.92
N LEU A 102 -24.49 25.19 -24.00
CA LEU A 102 -24.19 26.30 -24.92
C LEU A 102 -24.51 27.63 -24.22
N ILE A 103 -23.46 28.39 -23.88
CA ILE A 103 -23.57 29.76 -23.37
C ILE A 103 -23.86 30.69 -24.55
N ARG A 104 -25.00 31.39 -24.54
CA ARG A 104 -25.31 32.48 -25.48
C ARG A 104 -24.63 33.77 -25.00
N PRO A 105 -23.90 34.50 -25.85
CA PRO A 105 -23.37 35.80 -25.45
C PRO A 105 -24.49 36.86 -25.39
N ALA A 106 -24.46 37.67 -24.33
CA ALA A 106 -25.25 38.87 -24.17
C ALA A 106 -24.60 40.01 -24.99
N ALA A 107 -25.36 40.59 -25.92
CA ALA A 107 -24.94 41.79 -26.62
C ALA A 107 -25.05 43.00 -25.67
N VAL A 108 -23.90 43.55 -25.30
CA VAL A 108 -23.77 44.79 -24.53
C VAL A 108 -24.08 45.98 -25.45
N ALA A 109 -25.04 46.80 -25.02
CA ALA A 109 -25.26 48.14 -25.54
C ALA A 109 -24.11 49.06 -25.12
N ALA A 110 -23.60 49.87 -26.07
CA ALA A 110 -22.75 51.01 -25.76
C ALA A 110 -23.25 52.23 -26.54
N ALA A 111 -23.55 53.27 -25.77
CA ALA A 111 -23.98 54.58 -26.21
C ALA A 111 -22.77 55.53 -26.42
N THR A 112 -23.02 56.56 -27.22
CA THR A 112 -22.40 57.91 -27.26
C THR A 112 -20.96 58.11 -27.73
N ALA A 113 -20.83 58.84 -28.84
CA ALA A 113 -20.24 60.19 -28.89
C ALA A 113 -20.87 60.97 -30.06
#